data_AF-A0A1B9G4W2-F1
#
_entry.id   AF-A0A1B9G4W2-F1
#
_cell.length_a   1.000
_cell.length_b   1.000
_cell.length_c   1.000
_cell.angle_alpha   90.00
_cell.angle_beta   90.00
_cell.angle_gamma   90.00
#
_symmetry.space_group_name_H-M   'P 1'
#
loop_
_entity.id
_entity.type
_entity.pdbx_description
1 polymer ?
#
loop_
_entity_poly.entity_id
_entity_poly.type
_entity_poly.pdbx_seq_one_letter_code
_entity_poly.pdbx_strand_id
1 'polypeptide(L)'
;MTINPPSFLLPYLDSYPIQAGALLTTIYDLTLSVGWIDTRIIELGGWVALVGHKNKSDPLRAVIPLPIHSTSLKPSSLKSIFTSLSTLSIGDLPQPFEKMAPTMDDLRSTIEQHQQQQPVRGQEEEEGEEVILDKETIYTSIVTPDSTVVYYKISKGIKKPSDIPDE
;
A
#
# COMPACT_ATOMS: atom_id res chain seq x y z
N MET A 1 9.21 2.78 -23.94
CA MET A 1 9.87 3.36 -22.76
C MET A 1 8.81 3.53 -21.70
N THR A 2 8.99 2.92 -20.53
CA THR A 2 8.12 3.20 -19.38
C THR A 2 8.35 4.66 -18.97
N ILE A 3 7.27 5.44 -18.87
CA ILE A 3 7.35 6.83 -18.42
C ILE A 3 7.69 6.79 -16.93
N ASN A 4 8.74 7.50 -16.54
CA ASN A 4 9.15 7.65 -15.14
C ASN A 4 9.04 9.13 -14.76
N PRO A 5 8.18 9.49 -13.79
CA PRO A 5 7.30 8.61 -13.00
C PRO A 5 6.09 8.08 -13.80
N PRO A 6 5.48 6.96 -13.37
CA PRO A 6 4.25 6.46 -13.98
C PRO A 6 3.15 7.52 -14.06
N SER A 7 2.42 7.56 -15.18
CA SER A 7 1.44 8.62 -15.46
C SER A 7 0.32 8.72 -14.42
N PHE A 8 -0.08 7.60 -13.80
CA PHE A 8 -1.08 7.57 -12.73
C PHE A 8 -0.64 8.29 -11.45
N LEU A 9 0.66 8.56 -11.27
CA LEU A 9 1.19 9.29 -10.11
C LEU A 9 1.19 10.80 -10.29
N LEU A 10 1.26 11.28 -11.53
CA LEU A 10 1.47 12.71 -11.82
C LEU A 10 0.48 13.64 -11.06
N PRO A 11 -0.83 13.36 -11.01
CA PRO A 11 -1.76 14.22 -10.27
C PRO A 11 -1.44 14.36 -8.78
N TYR A 12 -0.96 13.29 -8.16
CA TYR A 12 -0.60 13.26 -6.74
C TYR A 12 0.75 13.93 -6.47
N LEU A 13 1.72 13.74 -7.38
CA LEU A 13 3.04 14.38 -7.25
C LEU A 13 2.92 15.91 -7.37
N ASP A 14 2.07 16.39 -8.28
CA ASP A 14 1.82 17.82 -8.48
C ASP A 14 1.02 18.43 -7.32
N SER A 15 0.02 17.72 -6.81
CA SER A 15 -0.85 18.22 -5.72
C SER A 15 -0.16 18.13 -4.34
N TYR A 16 0.79 17.21 -4.16
CA TYR A 16 1.47 16.96 -2.89
C TYR A 16 3.00 17.02 -3.03
N PRO A 17 3.58 18.17 -3.42
CA PRO A 17 5.00 18.30 -3.74
C PRO A 17 5.93 17.96 -2.55
N ILE A 18 5.47 18.17 -1.32
CA ILE A 18 6.23 17.83 -0.10
C ILE A 18 6.35 16.31 0.06
N GLN A 19 5.31 15.54 -0.28
CA GLN A 19 5.32 14.09 -0.19
C GLN A 19 5.85 13.42 -1.47
N ALA A 20 5.92 14.12 -2.60
CA ALA A 20 6.16 13.56 -3.92
C ALA A 20 7.35 12.59 -3.99
N GLY A 21 8.51 13.00 -3.48
CA GLY A 21 9.70 12.13 -3.47
C GLY A 21 9.51 10.88 -2.60
N ALA A 22 8.97 11.03 -1.38
CA ALA A 22 8.72 9.91 -0.50
C ALA A 22 7.64 8.96 -1.04
N LEU A 23 6.60 9.51 -1.67
CA LEU A 23 5.52 8.75 -2.30
C LEU A 23 6.07 7.85 -3.42
N LEU A 24 6.87 8.43 -4.32
CA LEU A 24 7.46 7.67 -5.42
C LEU A 24 8.36 6.53 -4.91
N THR A 25 9.26 6.82 -3.98
CA THR A 25 10.14 5.80 -3.38
C THR A 25 9.34 4.73 -2.65
N THR A 26 8.30 5.10 -1.89
CA THR A 26 7.46 4.15 -1.16
C THR A 26 6.70 3.24 -2.11
N ILE A 27 6.18 3.76 -3.23
CA ILE A 27 5.49 2.92 -4.22
C ILE A 27 6.43 1.87 -4.78
N TYR A 28 7.63 2.27 -5.19
CA TYR A 28 8.62 1.33 -5.71
C TYR A 28 9.03 0.30 -4.65
N ASP A 29 9.28 0.74 -3.42
CA ASP A 29 9.65 -0.17 -2.35
C ASP A 29 8.52 -1.17 -2.02
N LEU A 30 7.28 -0.68 -1.83
CA LEU A 30 6.15 -1.55 -1.54
C LEU A 30 5.86 -2.54 -2.67
N THR A 31 5.85 -2.10 -3.92
CA THR A 31 5.44 -2.95 -5.05
C THR A 31 6.57 -3.85 -5.57
N LEU A 32 7.81 -3.38 -5.58
CA LEU A 32 8.95 -4.10 -6.18
C LEU A 32 9.83 -4.81 -5.14
N SER A 33 9.98 -4.26 -3.92
CA SER A 33 10.80 -4.87 -2.87
C SER A 33 9.96 -5.70 -1.91
N VAL A 34 8.92 -5.10 -1.31
CA VAL A 34 8.07 -5.75 -0.31
C VAL A 34 7.06 -6.70 -0.96
N GLY A 35 6.66 -6.41 -2.19
CA GLY A 35 5.75 -7.22 -3.00
C GLY A 35 4.27 -7.03 -2.66
N TRP A 36 3.85 -5.80 -2.32
CA TRP A 36 2.45 -5.48 -2.13
C TRP A 36 1.66 -5.62 -3.43
N ILE A 37 0.47 -6.19 -3.30
CA ILE A 37 -0.52 -6.37 -4.37
C ILE A 37 -1.73 -5.45 -4.12
N ASP A 38 -2.58 -5.32 -5.13
CA ASP A 38 -3.80 -4.51 -5.12
C ASP A 38 -3.62 -3.10 -4.53
N THR A 39 -2.47 -2.50 -4.84
CA THR A 39 -2.07 -1.21 -4.26
C THR A 39 -2.84 -0.08 -4.93
N ARG A 40 -3.31 0.85 -4.10
CA ARG A 40 -4.17 1.98 -4.44
C ARG A 40 -3.58 3.25 -3.85
N ILE A 41 -3.90 4.39 -4.43
CA ILE A 41 -3.52 5.71 -3.91
C ILE A 41 -4.80 6.41 -3.46
N ILE A 42 -4.80 6.90 -2.23
CA ILE A 42 -5.94 7.63 -1.66
C ILE A 42 -5.46 8.87 -0.90
N GLU A 43 -6.40 9.77 -0.65
CA GLU A 43 -6.19 10.89 0.25
C GLU A 43 -6.80 10.59 1.63
N LEU A 44 -6.01 10.75 2.69
CA LEU A 44 -6.43 10.56 4.08
C LEU A 44 -6.05 11.77 4.93
N GLY A 45 -7.06 12.49 5.42
CA GLY A 45 -6.85 13.57 6.38
C GLY A 45 -5.88 14.67 5.93
N GLY A 46 -5.79 14.92 4.62
CA GLY A 46 -4.88 15.90 4.01
C GLY A 46 -3.51 15.35 3.57
N TRP A 47 -3.35 14.02 3.58
CA TRP A 47 -2.12 13.32 3.15
C TRP A 47 -2.43 12.35 2.03
N VAL A 48 -1.47 12.14 1.13
CA VAL A 48 -1.53 10.99 0.22
C VAL A 48 -1.06 9.74 0.96
N ALA A 49 -1.81 8.65 0.79
CA ALA A 49 -1.53 7.36 1.37
C ALA A 49 -1.66 6.26 0.31
N LEU A 50 -0.94 5.16 0.54
CA LEU A 50 -1.04 3.93 -0.24
C LEU A 50 -1.86 2.92 0.55
N VAL A 51 -2.80 2.25 -0.10
CA VAL A 51 -3.58 1.17 0.52
C VAL A 51 -3.38 -0.09 -0.29
N GLY A 52 -2.96 -1.16 0.37
CA GLY A 52 -2.68 -2.44 -0.25
C GLY A 52 -2.39 -3.49 0.81
N HIS A 53 -1.91 -4.65 0.38
CA HIS A 53 -1.57 -5.76 1.26
C HIS A 53 -0.48 -6.62 0.62
N LYS A 54 0.23 -7.38 1.45
CA LYS A 54 1.31 -8.25 0.98
C LYS A 54 0.78 -9.53 0.34
N ASN A 55 -0.22 -10.14 0.97
CA ASN A 55 -0.86 -11.37 0.51
C ASN A 55 -2.37 -11.15 0.41
N LYS A 56 -3.08 -11.93 -0.42
CA LYS A 56 -4.54 -11.80 -0.58
C LYS A 56 -5.32 -11.95 0.74
N SER A 57 -4.83 -12.82 1.62
CA SER A 57 -5.41 -13.09 2.95
C SER A 57 -5.09 -12.03 4.01
N ASP A 58 -4.14 -11.13 3.74
CA ASP A 58 -3.84 -10.02 4.64
C ASP A 58 -4.90 -8.93 4.51
N PRO A 59 -5.27 -8.24 5.61
CA PRO A 59 -6.10 -7.05 5.50
C PRO A 59 -5.37 -5.95 4.73
N LEU A 60 -6.14 -5.13 4.00
CA LEU A 60 -5.64 -3.89 3.42
C LEU A 60 -5.14 -2.97 4.54
N ARG A 61 -3.94 -2.45 4.35
CA ARG A 61 -3.26 -1.56 5.30
C ARG A 61 -2.92 -0.25 4.61
N ALA A 62 -3.07 0.86 5.33
CA ALA A 62 -2.70 2.18 4.83
C ALA A 62 -1.25 2.52 5.20
N VAL A 63 -0.48 3.00 4.23
CA VAL A 63 0.90 3.50 4.39
C VAL A 63 0.94 4.98 4.03
N ILE A 64 1.51 5.81 4.90
CA ILE A 64 1.69 7.25 4.67
C ILE A 64 3.17 7.54 4.38
N PRO A 65 3.51 7.97 3.16
CA PRO A 65 4.87 8.36 2.81
C PRO A 65 5.27 9.68 3.46
N LEU A 66 6.38 9.66 4.19
CA LEU A 66 6.92 10.81 4.91
C LEU A 66 8.42 10.99 4.59
N PRO A 67 8.85 12.12 4.01
CA PRO A 67 10.27 12.46 4.01
C PRO A 67 10.76 12.74 5.43
N ILE A 68 11.94 12.23 5.77
CA ILE A 68 12.50 12.28 7.14
C ILE A 68 12.73 13.71 7.69
N HIS A 69 12.99 14.70 6.83
CA HIS A 69 13.41 16.04 7.27
C HIS A 69 12.37 17.15 7.07
N SER A 70 11.34 16.94 6.25
CA SER A 70 10.44 18.02 5.80
C SER A 70 9.00 17.89 6.29
N THR A 71 8.65 16.78 6.94
CA THR A 71 7.29 16.59 7.48
C THR A 71 7.31 16.07 8.90
N SER A 72 6.59 16.78 9.77
CA SER A 72 6.31 16.34 11.13
C SER A 72 4.86 15.90 11.21
N LEU A 73 4.64 14.61 11.49
CA LEU A 73 3.31 14.06 11.70
C LEU A 73 2.82 14.45 13.10
N LYS A 74 1.95 15.46 13.15
CA LYS A 74 1.41 16.00 14.40
C LYS A 74 0.27 15.13 14.93
N PRO A 75 -0.01 15.14 16.26
CA PRO A 75 -1.17 14.44 16.81
C PRO A 75 -2.50 14.84 16.17
N SER A 76 -2.67 16.10 15.77
CA SER A 76 -3.86 16.56 15.04
C SER A 76 -3.99 15.94 13.65
N SER A 77 -2.85 15.76 12.94
CA SER A 77 -2.81 15.09 11.64
C SER A 77 -3.19 13.61 11.79
N LEU A 78 -2.62 12.92 12.78
CA LEU A 78 -2.98 11.53 13.10
C LEU A 78 -4.47 11.39 13.39
N LYS A 79 -5.05 12.30 14.20
CA LYS A 79 -6.48 12.32 14.46
C LYS A 79 -7.30 12.46 13.17
N SER A 80 -6.89 13.38 12.28
CA SER A 80 -7.55 13.59 10.98
C SER A 80 -7.50 12.32 10.11
N ILE A 81 -6.32 11.72 9.99
CA ILE A 81 -6.08 10.48 9.24
C ILE A 81 -6.96 9.34 9.76
N PHE A 82 -6.92 9.04 11.05
CA PHE A 82 -7.73 7.96 11.64
C PHE A 82 -9.24 8.24 11.56
N THR A 83 -9.64 9.52 11.57
CA THR A 83 -11.04 9.89 11.35
C THR A 83 -11.45 9.56 9.91
N SER A 84 -10.68 10.01 8.91
CA SER A 84 -10.92 9.68 7.50
C SER A 84 -10.91 8.17 7.23
N LEU A 85 -9.96 7.45 7.83
CA LEU A 85 -9.84 6.00 7.67
C LEU A 85 -11.05 5.25 8.29
N SER A 86 -11.56 5.72 9.43
CA SER A 86 -12.73 5.11 10.07
C SER A 86 -14.00 5.20 9.21
N THR A 87 -14.17 6.32 8.49
CA THR A 87 -15.32 6.57 7.61
C THR A 87 -15.22 5.87 6.26
N LEU A 88 -14.02 5.43 5.86
CA LEU A 88 -13.79 4.83 4.55
C LEU A 88 -14.43 3.44 4.46
N SER A 89 -15.20 3.16 3.41
CA SER A 89 -15.65 1.82 3.08
C SER A 89 -14.82 1.25 1.93
N ILE A 90 -14.81 -0.07 1.78
CA ILE A 90 -14.02 -0.74 0.73
C ILE A 90 -14.58 -0.43 -0.66
N GLY A 91 -15.89 -0.22 -0.78
CA GLY A 91 -16.54 0.18 -2.03
C GLY A 91 -16.17 1.60 -2.49
N ASP A 92 -15.71 2.45 -1.58
CA ASP A 92 -15.29 3.82 -1.90
C ASP A 92 -13.81 3.90 -2.32
N LEU A 93 -13.06 2.81 -2.18
CA LEU A 93 -11.65 2.78 -2.56
C LEU A 93 -11.51 2.84 -4.10
N PRO A 94 -10.54 3.60 -4.62
CA PRO A 94 -10.25 3.58 -6.04
C PRO A 94 -9.76 2.20 -6.48
N GLN A 95 -9.82 1.95 -7.79
CA GLN A 95 -9.29 0.70 -8.33
C GLN A 95 -7.77 0.63 -8.11
N PRO A 96 -7.21 -0.58 -7.87
CA PRO A 96 -5.77 -0.77 -7.87
C PRO A 96 -5.13 -0.26 -9.15
N PHE A 97 -3.94 0.31 -9.03
CA PHE A 97 -3.16 0.64 -10.22
C PHE A 97 -2.51 -0.62 -10.81
N GLU A 98 -2.08 -0.51 -12.06
CA GLU A 98 -1.47 -1.63 -12.79
C GLU A 98 -0.23 -2.18 -12.08
N LYS A 99 -0.13 -3.50 -11.96
CA LYS A 99 1.02 -4.17 -11.36
C LYS A 99 2.32 -3.74 -12.05
N MET A 100 3.28 -3.25 -11.27
CA MET A 100 4.57 -2.79 -11.80
C MET A 100 5.54 -3.94 -12.12
N ALA A 101 5.31 -5.11 -11.51
CA ALA A 101 6.04 -6.34 -11.77
C ALA A 101 5.11 -7.55 -11.56
N PRO A 102 5.37 -8.67 -12.26
CA PRO A 102 4.67 -9.92 -11.97
C PRO A 102 5.03 -10.42 -10.58
N THR A 103 4.06 -10.98 -9.87
CA THR A 103 4.30 -11.63 -8.57
C THR A 103 4.92 -13.02 -8.76
N MET A 104 5.48 -13.59 -7.69
CA MET A 104 5.99 -14.98 -7.73
C MET A 104 4.89 -15.99 -8.08
N ASP A 105 3.65 -15.74 -7.68
CA ASP A 105 2.51 -16.60 -8.01
C ASP A 105 2.09 -16.45 -9.47
N ASP A 106 2.14 -15.23 -10.03
CA ASP A 106 1.94 -14.99 -11.47
C ASP A 106 3.01 -15.75 -12.29
N LEU A 107 4.27 -15.73 -11.83
CA LEU A 107 5.38 -16.44 -12.47
C LEU A 107 5.24 -17.96 -12.37
N ARG A 108 4.88 -18.49 -11.20
CA ARG A 108 4.61 -19.93 -11.01
C ARG A 108 3.51 -20.42 -11.94
N SER A 109 2.39 -19.71 -11.97
CA SER A 109 1.27 -20.00 -12.86
C SER A 109 1.69 -20.00 -14.33
N THR A 110 2.53 -19.03 -14.72
CA THR A 110 3.08 -18.96 -16.08
C THR A 110 3.97 -20.16 -16.39
N ILE A 111 4.84 -20.58 -15.47
CA ILE A 111 5.73 -21.73 -15.66
C ILE A 111 4.92 -23.04 -15.76
N GLU A 112 3.92 -23.23 -14.90
CA GLU A 112 3.04 -24.40 -14.93
C GLU A 112 2.27 -24.50 -16.25
N GLN A 113 1.75 -23.39 -16.76
CA GLN A 113 1.11 -23.31 -18.07
C GLN A 113 2.08 -23.64 -19.21
N HIS A 114 3.35 -23.23 -19.12
CA HIS A 114 4.36 -23.55 -20.14
C HIS A 114 4.82 -25.02 -20.07
N GLN A 115 4.79 -25.65 -18.90
CA GLN A 115 5.12 -27.07 -18.74
C GLN A 115 3.95 -28.00 -19.13
N GLN A 116 2.70 -27.51 -19.05
CA GLN A 116 1.49 -28.26 -19.40
C GLN A 116 0.91 -27.81 -20.75
N GLN A 117 1.53 -28.18 -21.86
CA GLN A 117 0.82 -28.26 -23.15
C GLN A 117 -0.14 -29.48 -23.15
N GLN A 118 -1.25 -29.40 -22.41
CA GLN A 118 -2.49 -30.17 -22.61
C GLN A 118 -3.65 -29.49 -21.86
N PRO A 119 -4.89 -29.52 -22.39
CA PRO A 119 -5.94 -28.64 -21.92
C PRO A 119 -6.62 -29.20 -20.68
N VAL A 120 -6.52 -28.52 -19.54
CA VAL A 120 -7.47 -28.71 -18.44
C VAL A 120 -8.05 -27.36 -18.05
N ARG A 121 -9.34 -27.28 -18.38
CA ARG A 121 -10.32 -26.29 -17.98
C ARG A 121 -10.53 -26.41 -16.47
N GLY A 122 -10.31 -25.30 -15.76
CA GLY A 122 -10.59 -25.18 -14.34
C GLY A 122 -10.26 -23.77 -13.89
N GLN A 123 -11.09 -22.80 -14.26
CA GLN A 123 -11.17 -21.57 -13.49
C GLN A 123 -11.77 -21.95 -12.15
N GLU A 124 -10.91 -22.19 -11.16
CA GLU A 124 -11.32 -22.09 -9.77
C GLU A 124 -11.58 -20.61 -9.53
N GLU A 125 -12.86 -20.24 -9.53
CA GLU A 125 -13.32 -19.02 -8.88
C GLU A 125 -12.87 -19.14 -7.42
N GLU A 126 -11.77 -18.49 -7.06
CA GLU A 126 -11.39 -18.27 -5.67
C GLU A 126 -12.63 -17.66 -4.99
N GLU A 127 -13.26 -18.44 -4.10
CA GLU A 127 -14.33 -17.96 -3.24
C GLU A 127 -13.85 -16.65 -2.61
N GLY A 128 -14.54 -15.55 -2.93
CA GLY A 128 -14.09 -14.22 -2.57
C GLY A 128 -13.93 -14.09 -1.06
N GLU A 129 -12.71 -14.24 -0.56
CA GLU A 129 -12.37 -13.82 0.80
C GLU A 129 -12.78 -12.36 0.92
N GLU A 130 -13.61 -12.08 1.93
CA GLU A 130 -14.05 -10.73 2.20
C GLU A 130 -12.80 -9.90 2.55
N VAL A 131 -12.35 -9.08 1.61
CA VAL A 131 -11.21 -8.20 1.81
C VAL A 131 -11.57 -7.25 2.95
N ILE A 132 -10.73 -7.15 3.98
CA ILE A 132 -10.95 -6.28 5.14
C ILE A 132 -9.94 -5.13 5.10
N LEU A 133 -10.37 -3.91 5.42
CA LEU A 133 -9.49 -2.76 5.62
C LEU A 133 -9.18 -2.58 7.11
N ASP A 134 -7.90 -2.61 7.50
CA ASP A 134 -7.46 -2.27 8.86
C ASP A 134 -7.61 -0.75 9.07
N LYS A 135 -8.57 -0.38 9.93
CA LYS A 135 -8.89 1.00 10.26
C LYS A 135 -8.23 1.49 11.55
N GLU A 136 -7.60 0.59 12.28
CA GLU A 136 -7.04 0.85 13.61
C GLU A 136 -5.51 0.97 13.57
N THR A 137 -4.89 0.61 12.44
CA THR A 137 -3.45 0.76 12.22
C THR A 137 -3.16 1.48 10.91
N ILE A 138 -2.18 2.37 10.96
CA ILE A 138 -1.50 2.88 9.76
C ILE A 138 -0.02 2.55 9.86
N TYR A 139 0.63 2.47 8.72
CA TYR A 139 2.08 2.45 8.62
C TYR A 139 2.54 3.81 8.11
N THR A 140 3.73 4.25 8.53
CA THR A 140 4.41 5.40 7.92
C THR A 140 5.69 4.91 7.29
N SER A 141 5.91 5.20 6.02
CA SER A 141 7.19 4.95 5.35
C SER A 141 8.04 6.21 5.44
N ILE A 142 9.02 6.19 6.34
CA ILE A 142 9.97 7.29 6.50
C ILE A 142 11.09 7.11 5.48
N VAL A 143 11.16 8.04 4.53
CA VAL A 143 12.12 8.00 3.42
C VAL A 143 13.28 8.97 3.70
N THR A 144 14.49 8.45 3.67
CA THR A 144 15.74 9.22 3.81
C THR A 144 16.29 9.67 2.45
N PRO A 145 17.19 10.67 2.41
CA PRO A 145 17.78 11.16 1.15
C PRO A 145 18.57 10.12 0.35
N ASP A 146 19.06 9.06 1.00
CA ASP A 146 19.74 7.93 0.35
C ASP A 146 18.77 6.85 -0.17
N SER A 147 17.46 7.15 -0.18
CA SER A 147 16.36 6.25 -0.58
C SER A 147 16.13 5.05 0.34
N THR A 148 16.70 5.04 1.56
CA THR A 148 16.30 4.06 2.58
C THR A 148 14.87 4.34 3.03
N VAL A 149 14.09 3.27 3.21
CA VAL A 149 12.71 3.33 3.71
C VAL A 149 12.62 2.59 5.04
N VAL A 150 12.11 3.27 6.07
CA VAL A 150 11.86 2.67 7.39
C VAL A 150 10.36 2.74 7.68
N TYR A 151 9.75 1.59 7.97
CA TYR A 151 8.33 1.50 8.29
C TYR A 151 8.10 1.57 9.79
N TYR A 152 7.25 2.50 10.22
CA TYR A 152 6.74 2.56 11.59
C TYR A 152 5.26 2.24 11.60
N LYS A 153 4.86 1.34 12.49
CA LYS A 153 3.47 0.99 12.75
C LYS A 153 2.89 1.94 13.80
N ILE A 154 1.79 2.60 13.48
CA ILE A 154 1.06 3.49 14.39
C ILE A 154 -0.34 2.93 14.56
N SER A 155 -0.70 2.54 15.78
CA SER A 155 -2.06 2.16 16.12
C SER A 155 -2.84 3.35 16.69
N LYS A 156 -4.15 3.33 16.48
CA LYS A 156 -5.08 4.28 17.08
C LYS A 156 -5.18 4.04 18.59
N GLY A 157 -5.12 5.12 19.36
CA GLY A 157 -5.20 5.08 20.83
C GLY A 157 -3.90 4.65 21.51
N ILE A 158 -3.99 4.46 22.82
CA ILE A 158 -2.86 3.99 23.66
C ILE A 158 -3.03 2.49 23.84
N LYS A 159 -2.16 1.70 23.23
CA LYS A 159 -2.06 0.25 23.48
C LYS A 159 -1.01 0.00 24.55
N LYS A 160 -1.27 -0.91 25.49
CA LYS A 160 -0.23 -1.34 26.42
C LYS A 160 0.79 -2.18 25.64
N PRO A 161 2.07 -2.22 26.06
CA PRO A 161 3.06 -3.06 25.40
C PRO A 161 2.66 -4.54 25.29
N SER A 162 1.87 -5.05 26.25
CA SER A 162 1.30 -6.40 26.25
C SER A 162 0.26 -6.66 25.16
N ASP A 163 -0.33 -5.61 24.60
CA ASP A 163 -1.46 -5.69 23.68
C ASP A 163 -1.02 -5.52 22.22
N ILE A 164 0.29 -5.42 21.97
CA ILE A 164 0.88 -5.33 20.64
C ILE A 164 1.22 -6.77 20.22
N PRO A 165 0.59 -7.32 19.17
CA PRO A 165 0.92 -8.67 18.69
C PRO A 165 2.37 -8.72 18.19
N ASP A 166 3.08 -9.79 18.55
CA ASP A 166 4.35 -10.12 17.95
C ASP A 166 4.10 -10.46 16.47
N GLU A 167 4.72 -9.70 15.56
CA GLU A 167 4.60 -9.90 14.10
C GLU A 167 5.22 -11.21 13.62
#